data_AF-A0A812XC49-F1
#
_entry.id   AF-A0A812XC49-F1
#
_cell.length_a   1.000
_cell.length_b   1.000
_cell.length_c   1.000
_cell.angle_alpha   90.00
_cell.angle_beta   90.00
_cell.angle_gamma   90.00
#
_symmetry.space_group_name_H-M   'P 1'
#
loop_
_entity.id
_entity.type
_entity.pdbx_description
1 polymer ?
#
loop_
_entity_poly.entity_id
_entity_poly.type
_entity_poly.pdbx_seq_one_letter_code
_entity_poly.pdbx_strand_id
1 'polypeptide(L)'
;MTIRVSVGLLSGEQRDVEVDPQDAVWVLQLQAGAALGARLQGLVTPEGKVLAPHSKVQESLRDGDAVTMLLSRVPRLHAGCAAFAVVSEHGEALAWGHPQRGGDCSAVQDDLVGILQLSTHSFAFAALRRDGSVVTWGNAGRGGEEVQRLLCSSGSGSQP
;
A
#
# COMPACT_ATOMS: atom_id res chain seq x y z
N MET A 1 7.42 15.13 23.58
CA MET A 1 6.21 14.54 24.19
C MET A 1 5.29 14.23 23.03
N THR A 2 4.92 12.97 22.86
CA THR A 2 4.00 12.54 21.79
C THR A 2 2.56 12.86 22.14
N ILE A 3 1.70 12.98 21.14
CA ILE A 3 0.25 13.05 21.30
C ILE A 3 -0.39 11.83 20.64
N ARG A 4 -1.53 11.41 21.17
CA ARG A 4 -2.35 10.34 20.62
C ARG A 4 -3.44 10.92 19.75
N VAL A 5 -3.48 10.49 18.50
CA VAL A 5 -4.52 10.85 17.54
C VAL A 5 -5.24 9.59 17.13
N SER A 6 -6.57 9.60 17.24
CA SER A 6 -7.41 8.54 16.72
C SER A 6 -7.63 8.73 15.22
N VAL A 7 -7.34 7.70 14.42
CA VAL A 7 -7.53 7.71 12.98
C VAL A 7 -8.55 6.67 12.58
N GLY A 8 -9.66 7.13 12.00
CA GLY A 8 -10.80 6.30 11.60
C GLY A 8 -10.96 6.17 10.08
N LEU A 9 -11.41 5.01 9.63
CA LEU A 9 -11.92 4.75 8.28
C LEU A 9 -13.42 5.00 8.22
N LEU A 10 -13.93 5.32 7.02
CA LEU A 10 -15.38 5.38 6.77
C LEU A 10 -16.09 4.02 6.94
N SER A 11 -15.33 2.91 6.97
CA SER A 11 -15.85 1.58 7.33
C SER A 11 -16.18 1.43 8.82
N GLY A 12 -15.78 2.39 9.67
CA GLY A 12 -15.92 2.34 11.11
C GLY A 12 -14.72 1.72 11.85
N GLU A 13 -13.70 1.23 11.14
CA GLU A 13 -12.45 0.79 11.76
C GLU A 13 -11.62 1.99 12.24
N GLN A 14 -11.02 1.90 13.43
CA GLN A 14 -10.24 2.98 14.04
C GLN A 14 -8.97 2.46 14.71
N ARG A 15 -7.89 3.24 14.65
CA ARG A 15 -6.62 2.98 15.34
C ARG A 15 -6.10 4.26 15.98
N ASP A 16 -5.53 4.12 17.16
CA ASP A 16 -4.82 5.20 17.83
C ASP A 16 -3.36 5.22 17.34
N VAL A 17 -2.88 6.41 16.99
CA VAL A 17 -1.53 6.64 16.49
C VAL A 17 -0.84 7.66 17.37
N GLU A 18 0.35 7.33 17.85
CA GLU A 18 1.18 8.24 18.63
C GLU A 18 2.20 8.94 17.72
N VAL A 19 2.19 10.27 17.73
CA VAL A 19 3.03 11.11 16.85
C VAL A 19 3.60 12.30 17.63
N ASP A 20 4.79 12.78 17.25
CA ASP A 20 5.32 14.01 17.83
C ASP A 20 4.55 15.23 17.27
N PRO A 21 4.08 16.17 18.12
CA PRO A 21 3.38 17.37 17.68
C PRO A 21 4.18 18.25 16.70
N GLN A 22 5.52 18.17 16.72
CA GLN A 22 6.40 18.89 15.81
C GLN A 22 6.58 18.21 14.46
N ASP A 23 6.23 16.93 14.34
CA ASP A 23 6.31 16.19 13.09
C ASP A 23 5.30 16.72 12.07
N ALA A 24 5.62 16.50 10.80
CA ALA A 24 4.69 16.77 9.71
C ALA A 24 3.50 15.79 9.77
N VAL A 25 2.32 16.26 9.36
CA VAL A 25 1.11 15.43 9.23
C VAL A 25 1.35 14.19 8.36
N TRP A 26 2.28 14.24 7.40
CA TRP A 26 2.69 13.07 6.63
C TRP A 26 3.19 11.90 7.50
N VAL A 27 3.87 12.17 8.61
CA VAL A 27 4.34 11.11 9.53
C VAL A 27 3.13 10.40 10.16
N LEU A 28 2.15 11.16 10.63
CA LEU A 28 0.88 10.62 11.14
C LEU A 28 0.15 9.81 10.06
N GLN A 29 0.13 10.29 8.81
CA GLN A 29 -0.42 9.55 7.68
C GLN A 29 0.30 8.22 7.48
N LEU A 30 1.64 8.23 7.39
CA LEU A 30 2.42 7.01 7.19
C LEU A 30 2.15 5.97 8.27
N GLN A 31 2.14 6.38 9.53
CA GLN A 31 1.86 5.52 10.69
C GLN A 31 0.42 4.97 10.67
N ALA A 32 -0.57 5.83 10.42
CA ALA A 32 -1.96 5.42 10.33
C ALA A 32 -2.20 4.43 9.18
N GLY A 33 -1.55 4.64 8.04
CA GLY A 33 -1.66 3.75 6.88
C GLY A 33 -1.08 2.37 7.16
N ALA A 34 0.05 2.31 7.87
CA ALA A 34 0.62 1.06 8.34
C ALA A 34 -0.30 0.36 9.36
N ALA A 35 -0.88 1.10 10.31
CA ALA A 35 -1.75 0.56 11.36
C ALA A 35 -3.11 0.05 10.84
N LEU A 36 -3.65 0.68 9.80
CA LEU A 36 -4.95 0.36 9.19
C LEU A 36 -4.81 -0.51 7.93
N GLY A 37 -3.59 -0.86 7.52
CA GLY A 37 -3.34 -1.65 6.31
C GLY A 37 -3.88 -1.00 5.03
N ALA A 38 -3.95 0.33 5.01
CA ALA A 38 -4.65 1.08 3.98
C ALA A 38 -3.76 2.17 3.38
N ARG A 39 -4.00 2.49 2.10
CA ARG A 39 -3.18 3.44 1.37
C ARG A 39 -3.82 4.83 1.33
N LEU A 40 -3.10 5.79 1.90
CA LEU A 40 -3.68 7.06 2.32
C LEU A 40 -3.57 8.13 1.24
N GLN A 41 -4.55 9.03 1.21
CA GLN A 41 -4.54 10.26 0.40
C GLN A 41 -4.60 11.53 1.25
N GLY A 42 -5.25 11.47 2.42
CA GLY A 42 -5.36 12.61 3.32
C GLY A 42 -6.00 12.27 4.66
N LEU A 43 -5.91 13.20 5.60
CA LEU A 43 -6.61 13.17 6.88
C LEU A 43 -7.55 14.36 6.95
N VAL A 44 -8.73 14.15 7.50
CA VAL A 44 -9.79 15.16 7.61
C VAL A 44 -10.26 15.23 9.04
N THR A 45 -10.35 16.43 9.60
CA THR A 45 -10.88 16.65 10.95
C THR A 45 -12.42 16.53 10.96
N PRO A 46 -13.06 16.39 12.13
CA PRO A 46 -14.53 16.31 12.23
C PRO A 46 -15.25 17.53 11.65
N GLU A 47 -14.58 18.69 11.61
CA GLU A 47 -15.09 19.94 11.02
C GLU A 47 -14.96 19.98 9.49
N GLY A 48 -14.44 18.91 8.87
CA GLY A 48 -14.27 18.82 7.42
C GLY A 48 -13.00 19.48 6.89
N LYS A 49 -12.05 19.86 7.76
CA LYS A 49 -10.76 20.44 7.34
C LYS A 49 -9.81 19.34 6.88
N VAL A 50 -9.35 19.42 5.63
CA VAL A 50 -8.28 18.55 5.11
C VAL A 50 -6.94 19.00 5.67
N LEU A 51 -6.20 18.09 6.30
CA LEU A 51 -4.87 18.37 6.84
C LEU A 51 -3.81 18.32 5.73
N ALA A 52 -3.03 19.39 5.61
CA ALA A 52 -1.95 19.46 4.63
C ALA A 52 -0.80 18.53 5.04
N PRO A 53 -0.25 17.68 4.15
CA PRO A 53 0.78 16.70 4.53
C PRO A 53 2.05 17.31 5.14
N HIS A 54 2.36 18.56 4.78
CA HIS A 54 3.58 19.26 5.19
C HIS A 54 3.40 20.17 6.42
N SER A 55 2.16 20.44 6.85
CA SER A 55 1.92 21.21 8.08
C SER A 55 2.28 20.39 9.31
N LYS A 56 2.65 21.03 10.41
CA LYS A 56 2.91 20.32 11.66
C LYS A 56 1.61 19.78 12.25
N VAL A 57 1.68 18.63 12.91
CA VAL A 57 0.53 18.01 13.57
C VAL A 57 -0.13 18.99 14.57
N GLN A 58 0.67 19.68 15.39
CA GLN A 58 0.17 20.63 16.39
C GLN A 58 -0.57 21.85 15.82
N GLU A 59 -0.46 22.14 14.52
CA GLU A 59 -1.18 23.28 13.92
C GLU A 59 -2.69 23.03 13.83
N SER A 60 -3.10 21.76 13.78
CA SER A 60 -4.50 21.38 13.60
C SER A 60 -5.00 20.30 14.54
N LEU A 61 -4.10 19.60 15.26
CA LEU A 61 -4.45 18.48 16.14
C LEU A 61 -3.92 18.68 17.57
N ARG A 62 -4.63 18.07 18.51
CA ARG A 62 -4.35 17.99 19.95
C ARG A 62 -4.41 16.54 20.40
N ASP A 63 -3.91 16.28 21.61
CA ASP A 63 -3.99 14.96 22.21
C ASP A 63 -5.43 14.53 22.43
N GLY A 64 -5.78 13.32 21.96
CA GLY A 64 -7.14 12.78 22.00
C GLY A 64 -8.03 13.15 20.81
N ASP A 65 -7.55 13.96 19.86
CA ASP A 65 -8.32 14.30 18.67
C ASP A 65 -8.57 13.08 17.78
N ALA A 66 -9.70 13.10 17.07
CA ALA A 66 -10.07 12.08 16.09
C ALA A 66 -10.09 12.68 14.68
N VAL A 67 -9.52 11.97 13.72
CA VAL A 67 -9.53 12.33 12.30
C VAL A 67 -10.06 11.18 11.46
N THR A 68 -10.76 11.52 10.38
CA THR A 68 -11.22 10.58 9.37
C THR A 68 -10.22 10.51 8.23
N MET A 69 -9.96 9.30 7.77
CA MET A 69 -8.96 9.01 6.76
C MET A 69 -9.57 8.95 5.36
N LEU A 70 -8.97 9.71 4.43
CA LEU A 70 -9.29 9.63 3.01
C LEU A 70 -8.39 8.60 2.34
N LEU A 71 -9.01 7.58 1.76
CA LEU A 71 -8.33 6.55 1.00
C LEU A 71 -8.07 7.01 -0.44
N SER A 72 -6.92 6.63 -0.97
CA SER A 72 -6.64 6.79 -2.41
C SER A 72 -7.54 5.86 -3.20
N ARG A 73 -8.66 6.39 -3.71
CA ARG A 73 -9.61 5.72 -4.61
C ARG A 73 -9.17 5.68 -6.08
N VAL A 74 -7.88 5.96 -6.34
CA VAL A 74 -7.37 6.05 -7.71
C VAL A 74 -6.50 4.83 -7.99
N PRO A 75 -6.90 3.99 -8.98
CA PRO A 75 -6.10 2.86 -9.42
C PRO A 75 -4.70 3.34 -9.85
N ARG A 76 -3.63 2.71 -9.36
CA ARG A 76 -2.26 3.07 -9.80
C ARG A 76 -1.93 2.37 -11.10
N LEU A 77 -1.70 3.16 -12.15
CA LEU A 77 -1.15 2.67 -13.41
C LEU A 77 0.36 2.50 -13.29
N HIS A 78 0.86 1.34 -13.66
CA HIS A 78 2.27 1.05 -13.82
C HIS A 78 2.56 0.72 -15.28
N ALA A 79 3.57 1.35 -15.86
CA ALA A 79 3.94 1.17 -17.27
C ALA A 79 5.31 0.51 -17.39
N GLY A 80 5.40 -0.50 -18.26
CA GLY A 80 6.65 -1.05 -18.79
C GLY A 80 6.86 -0.60 -20.25
N CYS A 81 7.85 -1.17 -20.95
CA CYS A 81 8.19 -0.72 -22.32
C CYS A 81 7.06 -0.92 -23.35
N ALA A 82 6.13 -1.86 -23.13
CA ALA A 82 4.95 -2.03 -24.00
C ALA A 82 3.77 -2.71 -23.28
N ALA A 83 3.73 -2.67 -21.95
CA ALA A 83 2.71 -3.31 -21.12
C ALA A 83 2.36 -2.39 -19.95
N PHE A 84 1.13 -2.49 -19.48
CA PHE A 84 0.61 -1.71 -18.37
C PHE A 84 -0.04 -2.64 -17.36
N ALA A 85 -0.01 -2.25 -16.09
CA ALA A 85 -0.76 -2.92 -15.04
C ALA A 85 -1.42 -1.89 -14.11
N VAL A 86 -2.57 -2.25 -13.56
CA VAL A 86 -3.30 -1.45 -12.59
C VAL A 86 -3.71 -2.31 -11.42
N VAL A 87 -3.72 -1.74 -10.21
CA VAL A 87 -4.34 -2.35 -9.03
C VAL A 87 -5.64 -1.61 -8.71
N SER A 88 -6.73 -2.35 -8.60
CA SER A 88 -8.05 -1.88 -8.19
C SER A 88 -8.09 -1.58 -6.69
N GLU A 89 -9.14 -0.87 -6.25
CA GLU A 89 -9.36 -0.62 -4.82
C GLU A 89 -9.56 -1.89 -3.99
N HIS A 90 -9.99 -2.97 -4.63
CA HIS A 90 -10.21 -4.27 -4.00
C HIS A 90 -8.93 -5.12 -3.94
N GLY A 91 -7.79 -4.57 -4.39
CA GLY A 91 -6.51 -5.27 -4.41
C GLY A 91 -6.42 -6.29 -5.54
N GLU A 92 -7.22 -6.15 -6.59
CA GLU A 92 -7.14 -6.97 -7.80
C GLU A 92 -6.22 -6.29 -8.80
N ALA A 93 -5.32 -7.03 -9.44
CA ALA A 93 -4.51 -6.47 -10.51
C ALA A 93 -5.02 -6.88 -11.90
N LEU A 94 -4.96 -5.95 -12.84
CA LEU A 94 -5.23 -6.16 -14.26
C LEU A 94 -4.04 -5.68 -15.06
N ALA A 95 -3.63 -6.45 -16.07
CA ALA A 95 -2.58 -6.06 -17.00
C ALA A 95 -3.10 -6.04 -18.44
N TRP A 96 -2.53 -5.16 -19.28
CA TRP A 96 -2.82 -5.08 -20.71
C TRP A 96 -1.60 -4.61 -21.50
N GLY A 97 -1.60 -4.85 -22.81
CA GLY A 97 -0.49 -4.54 -23.71
C GLY A 97 0.22 -5.79 -24.20
N HIS A 98 1.52 -5.71 -24.48
CA HIS A 98 2.26 -6.80 -25.11
C HIS A 98 2.35 -8.04 -24.16
N PRO A 99 1.80 -9.21 -24.55
CA PRO A 99 1.70 -10.38 -23.67
C PRO A 99 3.05 -10.81 -23.08
N GLN A 100 4.07 -10.99 -23.94
CA GLN A 100 5.42 -11.40 -23.51
C GLN A 100 6.20 -10.36 -22.68
N ARG A 101 5.63 -9.17 -22.45
CA ARG A 101 6.23 -8.12 -21.60
C ARG A 101 5.43 -7.87 -20.33
N GLY A 102 4.51 -8.78 -19.98
CA GLY A 102 3.64 -8.66 -18.81
C GLY A 102 2.29 -8.01 -19.08
N GLY A 103 1.91 -7.83 -20.35
CA GLY A 103 0.56 -7.38 -20.73
C GLY A 103 -0.50 -8.47 -20.68
N ASP A 104 -0.09 -9.71 -20.43
CA ASP A 104 -0.96 -10.85 -20.13
C ASP A 104 -0.61 -11.37 -18.74
N CYS A 105 -1.58 -11.30 -17.82
CA CYS A 105 -1.49 -11.82 -16.46
C CYS A 105 -2.44 -13.00 -16.20
N SER A 106 -3.05 -13.57 -17.26
CA SER A 106 -4.01 -14.67 -17.14
C SER A 106 -3.46 -15.88 -16.39
N ALA A 107 -2.18 -16.20 -16.57
CA ALA A 107 -1.50 -17.30 -15.88
C ALA A 107 -1.39 -17.12 -14.36
N VAL A 108 -1.45 -15.87 -13.86
CA VAL A 108 -1.32 -15.55 -12.43
C VAL A 108 -2.54 -14.80 -11.89
N GLN A 109 -3.63 -14.72 -12.66
CA GLN A 109 -4.79 -13.88 -12.35
C GLN A 109 -5.42 -14.25 -11.01
N ASP A 110 -5.48 -15.55 -10.70
CA ASP A 110 -6.01 -16.08 -9.44
C ASP A 110 -5.15 -15.70 -8.22
N ASP A 111 -3.86 -15.41 -8.45
CA ASP A 111 -2.92 -15.00 -7.42
C ASP A 111 -2.82 -13.47 -7.27
N LEU A 112 -3.40 -12.70 -8.20
CA LEU A 112 -3.40 -11.23 -8.19
C LEU A 112 -4.51 -10.63 -7.33
N VAL A 113 -4.71 -11.18 -6.14
CA VAL A 113 -5.70 -10.76 -5.16
C VAL A 113 -5.04 -10.25 -3.88
N GLY A 114 -5.60 -9.18 -3.31
CA GLY A 114 -5.05 -8.55 -2.10
C GLY A 114 -3.67 -7.91 -2.34
N ILE A 115 -3.43 -7.36 -3.53
CA ILE A 115 -2.19 -6.69 -3.88
C ILE A 115 -2.08 -5.35 -3.14
N LEU A 116 -0.97 -5.15 -2.43
CA LEU A 116 -0.63 -3.90 -1.75
C LEU A 116 0.15 -2.95 -2.65
N GLN A 117 1.05 -3.51 -3.46
CA GLN A 117 1.96 -2.73 -4.30
C GLN A 117 2.34 -3.51 -5.55
N LEU A 118 2.44 -2.79 -6.66
CA LEU A 118 3.09 -3.25 -7.89
C LEU A 118 4.42 -2.55 -8.09
N SER A 119 5.39 -3.30 -8.59
CA SER A 119 6.66 -2.80 -9.13
C SER A 119 6.85 -3.34 -10.54
N THR A 120 7.48 -2.56 -11.40
CA THR A 120 7.67 -2.93 -12.81
C THR A 120 9.09 -2.71 -13.25
N HIS A 121 9.54 -3.59 -14.13
CA HIS A 121 10.76 -3.46 -14.91
C HIS A 121 10.38 -3.59 -16.39
N SER A 122 11.26 -3.21 -17.33
CA SER A 122 10.92 -3.05 -18.76
C SER A 122 10.16 -4.22 -19.41
N PHE A 123 10.26 -5.43 -18.87
CA PHE A 123 9.62 -6.65 -19.40
C PHE A 123 8.91 -7.53 -18.34
N ALA A 124 8.86 -7.12 -17.07
CA ALA A 124 8.32 -7.94 -15.97
C ALA A 124 7.68 -7.08 -14.87
N PHE A 125 6.73 -7.67 -14.16
CA PHE A 125 5.98 -7.04 -13.08
C PHE A 125 6.09 -7.92 -11.82
N ALA A 126 6.04 -7.27 -10.66
CA ALA A 126 6.02 -7.92 -9.36
C ALA A 126 4.92 -7.30 -8.49
N ALA A 127 4.08 -8.15 -7.90
CA ALA A 127 3.02 -7.79 -6.98
C ALA A 127 3.33 -8.28 -5.57
N LEU A 128 3.35 -7.36 -4.61
CA LEU A 128 3.38 -7.69 -3.19
C LEU A 128 1.96 -7.89 -2.67
N ARG A 129 1.67 -9.07 -2.16
CA ARG A 129 0.39 -9.43 -1.54
C ARG A 129 0.37 -9.06 -0.06
N ARG A 130 -0.85 -8.93 0.49
CA ARG A 130 -1.07 -8.65 1.91
C ARG A 130 -0.52 -9.73 2.86
N ASP A 131 -0.40 -10.96 2.38
CA ASP A 131 0.20 -12.07 3.12
C ASP A 131 1.74 -12.06 3.12
N GLY A 132 2.36 -11.06 2.48
CA GLY A 132 3.81 -10.92 2.35
C GLY A 132 4.41 -11.73 1.20
N SER A 133 3.62 -12.49 0.45
CA SER A 133 4.09 -13.20 -0.74
C SER A 133 4.23 -12.26 -1.94
N VAL A 134 5.09 -12.65 -2.88
CA VAL A 134 5.33 -11.89 -4.12
C VAL A 134 4.95 -12.74 -5.32
N VAL A 135 4.16 -12.16 -6.21
CA VAL A 135 3.73 -12.77 -7.47
C VAL A 135 4.37 -11.99 -8.61
N THR A 136 5.12 -12.68 -9.47
CA THR A 136 5.81 -12.10 -10.62
C THR A 136 5.23 -12.62 -11.93
N TRP A 137 5.19 -11.77 -12.94
CA TRP A 137 4.78 -12.17 -14.29
C TRP A 137 5.47 -11.33 -15.38
N GLY A 138 5.37 -11.79 -16.62
CA GLY A 138 6.03 -11.20 -17.78
C GLY A 138 7.17 -12.08 -18.29
N ASN A 139 8.24 -11.48 -18.79
CA ASN A 139 9.30 -12.23 -19.45
C ASN A 139 10.14 -13.04 -18.44
N ALA A 140 10.10 -14.38 -18.54
CA ALA A 140 10.84 -15.31 -17.68
C ALA A 140 12.35 -15.00 -17.61
N GLY A 141 12.99 -14.73 -18.76
CA GLY A 141 14.42 -14.37 -18.84
C GLY A 141 14.79 -12.98 -18.28
N ARG A 142 13.81 -12.22 -17.79
CA ARG A 142 13.96 -10.89 -17.17
C ARG A 142 13.27 -10.78 -15.79
N GLY A 143 13.01 -11.91 -15.13
CA GLY A 143 12.43 -11.95 -13.78
C GLY A 143 10.92 -12.15 -13.71
N GLY A 144 10.27 -12.52 -14.82
CA GLY A 144 8.85 -12.90 -14.87
C GLY A 144 8.60 -14.39 -14.67
N GLU A 145 9.49 -15.13 -13.99
CA GLU A 145 9.21 -16.51 -13.60
C GLU A 145 8.25 -16.58 -12.40
N GLU A 146 7.46 -17.64 -12.39
CA GLU A 146 6.29 -17.87 -11.55
C GLU A 146 6.66 -18.11 -10.07
N VAL A 147 6.00 -17.33 -9.20
CA VAL A 147 5.89 -17.44 -7.74
C VAL A 147 7.18 -17.82 -6.98
N GLN A 148 8.00 -16.83 -6.64
CA GLN A 148 8.89 -16.95 -5.48
C GLN A 148 8.11 -16.63 -4.20
N ARG A 149 7.67 -17.69 -3.49
CA ARG A 149 7.30 -17.59 -2.07
C ARG A 149 8.56 -17.26 -1.27
N LEU A 150 8.92 -15.99 -1.19
CA LEU A 150 9.88 -15.52 -0.20
C LEU A 150 9.18 -15.52 1.16
N LEU A 151 9.10 -16.70 1.78
CA LEU A 151 8.93 -16.79 3.22
C LEU A 151 10.19 -16.18 3.83
N CYS A 152 10.11 -14.96 4.36
CA CYS A 152 11.08 -14.51 5.36
C CYS A 152 10.88 -15.40 6.59
N SER A 153 11.48 -16.59 6.60
CA SER A 153 11.64 -17.36 7.83
C SER A 153 12.65 -16.61 8.69
N SER A 154 12.16 -15.81 9.62
CA SER A 154 12.96 -15.44 10.80
C SER A 154 13.34 -16.74 11.52
N GLY A 155 14.64 -17.03 11.53
CA GLY A 155 15.17 -18.26 12.13
C GLY A 155 14.99 -18.30 13.64
N SER A 156 14.61 -19.48 14.14
CA SER A 156 14.87 -20.00 15.48
C SER A 156 14.61 -21.51 15.40
N GLY A 157 15.46 -22.45 15.75
CA GLY A 157 16.78 -22.52 16.35
C GLY A 157 17.19 -24.00 16.30
N SER A 158 18.44 -24.25 16.64
CA SER A 158 19.15 -25.55 16.78
C SER A 158 18.34 -26.85 16.95
N GLN A 159 18.85 -27.89 16.27
CA GLN A 159 18.84 -29.36 16.52
C GLN A 159 18.26 -29.90 17.84
N PRO A 160 17.79 -31.16 17.82
CA PRO A 160 18.68 -32.29 18.14
C PRO A 160 19.07 -33.13 16.92
#